data_AF-A0A2G1VAG0-F1
#
_entry.id   AF-A0A2G1VAG0-F1
#
_cell.length_a   1.000
_cell.length_b   1.000
_cell.length_c   1.000
_cell.angle_alpha   90.00
_cell.angle_beta   90.00
_cell.angle_gamma   90.00
#
_symmetry.space_group_name_H-M   'P 1'
#
loop_
_entity.id
_entity.type
_entity.pdbx_description
1 polymer ?
#
loop_
_entity_poly.entity_id
_entity_poly.type
_entity_poly.pdbx_seq_one_letter_code
_entity_poly.pdbx_strand_id
1 'polypeptide(L)'
;MPLIAVPSLAPADTFVCIPEAAATVSNQGPREFKGSEALVTDDKYVHTNESGTWVVKILGEDDVYLECESKGRCGNDLAFGIFERTGAGWFQYVFALYNPDTLQTIVMVEKGPCSKL
;
A
#
# COMPACT_ATOMS: atom_id res chain seq x y z
N MET A 1 13.79 -6.92 -46.34
CA MET A 1 12.54 -6.90 -45.56
C MET A 1 12.90 -6.41 -44.16
N PRO A 2 12.45 -5.22 -43.73
CA PRO A 2 12.72 -4.78 -42.37
C PRO A 2 11.90 -5.64 -41.41
N LEU A 3 12.56 -6.21 -40.41
CA LEU A 3 11.94 -6.92 -39.30
C LEU A 3 11.21 -5.87 -38.45
N ILE A 4 9.89 -5.82 -38.53
CA ILE A 4 9.10 -5.01 -37.60
C ILE A 4 9.12 -5.77 -36.27
N ALA A 5 9.99 -5.35 -35.36
CA ALA A 5 9.94 -5.79 -33.97
C ALA A 5 8.66 -5.22 -33.36
N VAL A 6 7.61 -6.03 -33.31
CA VAL A 6 6.41 -5.70 -32.53
C VAL A 6 6.85 -5.78 -31.07
N PRO A 7 6.82 -4.67 -30.30
CA PRO A 7 7.10 -4.76 -28.88
C PRO A 7 6.05 -5.70 -28.28
N SER A 8 6.51 -6.81 -27.71
CA SER A 8 5.63 -7.68 -26.93
C SER A 8 5.21 -6.87 -25.71
N LEU A 9 4.00 -6.31 -25.75
CA LEU A 9 3.30 -5.82 -24.57
C LEU A 9 3.00 -7.04 -23.70
N ALA A 10 4.00 -7.50 -22.94
CA ALA A 10 3.74 -8.46 -21.88
C ALA A 10 2.76 -7.77 -20.92
N PRO A 11 1.60 -8.38 -20.60
CA PRO A 11 0.70 -7.82 -19.61
C PRO A 11 1.47 -7.50 -18.32
N ALA A 12 1.30 -6.28 -17.83
CA ALA A 12 1.88 -5.82 -16.59
C ALA A 12 1.49 -6.78 -15.46
N ASP A 13 2.47 -7.28 -14.70
CA ASP A 13 2.18 -8.03 -13.48
C ASP A 13 1.32 -7.14 -12.56
N THR A 14 0.04 -7.48 -12.42
CA THR A 14 -0.94 -6.69 -11.67
C THR A 14 -1.52 -7.53 -10.54
N PHE A 15 -1.63 -6.92 -9.36
CA PHE A 15 -2.19 -7.56 -8.18
C PHE A 15 -3.28 -6.67 -7.57
N VAL A 16 -4.40 -7.28 -7.19
CA VAL A 16 -5.44 -6.63 -6.39
C VAL A 16 -5.27 -7.06 -4.94
N CYS A 17 -5.16 -6.10 -4.05
CA CYS A 17 -4.84 -6.27 -2.64
C CYS A 17 -5.98 -5.68 -1.79
N ILE A 18 -6.63 -6.51 -0.98
CA ILE A 18 -7.85 -6.15 -0.26
C ILE A 18 -7.58 -6.19 1.24
N PRO A 19 -7.70 -5.08 1.98
CA PRO A 19 -7.58 -5.09 3.43
C PRO A 19 -8.64 -6.00 4.06
N GLU A 20 -8.25 -6.85 5.02
CA GLU A 20 -9.16 -7.72 5.78
C GLU A 20 -9.06 -7.52 7.29
N ALA A 21 -7.93 -6.99 7.78
CA ALA A 21 -7.74 -6.68 9.19
C ALA A 21 -6.92 -5.40 9.36
N ALA A 22 -7.21 -4.64 10.41
CA ALA A 22 -6.46 -3.45 10.76
C ALA A 22 -6.20 -3.34 12.28
N ALA A 23 -5.09 -2.70 12.63
CA ALA A 23 -4.73 -2.40 14.01
C ALA A 23 -4.06 -1.03 14.08
N THR A 24 -4.12 -0.40 15.26
CA THR A 24 -3.49 0.88 15.52
C THR A 24 -2.60 0.83 16.75
N VAL A 25 -1.59 1.69 16.78
CA VAL A 25 -0.81 2.04 17.96
C VAL A 25 -0.81 3.55 18.09
N SER A 26 -1.21 4.07 19.25
CA SER A 26 -1.28 5.52 19.51
C SER A 26 -0.56 5.90 20.80
N ASN A 27 0.03 7.10 20.85
CA ASN A 27 0.45 7.67 22.13
C ASN A 27 -0.75 8.25 22.89
N GLN A 28 -0.78 8.02 24.19
CA GLN A 28 -1.79 8.51 25.14
C GLN A 28 -1.20 9.48 26.17
N GLY A 29 0.13 9.61 26.20
CA GLY A 29 0.89 10.46 27.10
C GLY A 29 2.39 10.31 26.88
N PRO A 30 3.24 10.94 27.71
CA PRO A 30 4.70 11.00 27.50
C PRO A 30 5.41 9.64 27.40
N ARG A 31 4.80 8.57 27.90
CA ARG A 31 5.31 7.18 27.87
C ARG A 31 4.20 6.14 27.82
N GLU A 32 3.01 6.54 27.39
CA GLU A 32 1.85 5.67 27.34
C GLU A 32 1.48 5.40 25.89
N PHE A 33 1.41 4.12 25.54
CA PHE A 33 1.03 3.67 24.20
C PHE A 33 -0.14 2.70 24.32
N LYS A 34 -1.08 2.81 23.40
CA LYS A 34 -2.24 1.91 23.32
C LYS A 34 -2.32 1.27 21.95
N GLY A 35 -2.30 -0.06 21.94
CA GLY A 35 -2.67 -0.86 20.80
C GLY A 35 -4.19 -1.11 20.77
N SER A 36 -4.82 -1.09 19.60
CA SER A 36 -6.24 -1.42 19.45
C SER A 36 -6.52 -2.01 18.07
N GLU A 37 -7.51 -2.89 18.00
CA GLU A 37 -8.10 -3.28 16.71
C GLU A 37 -8.74 -2.04 16.06
N ALA A 38 -8.73 -2.01 14.74
CA ALA A 38 -9.33 -0.95 13.96
C ALA A 38 -10.20 -1.53 12.84
N LEU A 39 -11.13 -0.74 12.36
CA LEU A 39 -11.84 -1.06 11.13
C LEU A 39 -10.89 -0.84 9.96
N VAL A 40 -10.92 -1.75 8.99
CA VAL A 40 -10.26 -1.54 7.71
C VAL A 40 -10.87 -0.33 7.00
N THR A 41 -10.05 0.43 6.29
CA THR A 41 -10.53 1.45 5.35
C THR A 41 -11.27 0.80 4.19
N ASP A 42 -12.09 1.59 3.49
CA ASP A 42 -12.82 1.13 2.30
C ASP A 42 -11.91 0.97 1.07
N ASP A 43 -10.68 1.48 1.16
CA ASP A 43 -9.72 1.48 0.08
C ASP A 43 -9.23 0.06 -0.23
N LYS A 44 -9.10 -0.22 -1.52
CA LYS A 44 -8.48 -1.44 -2.03
C LYS A 44 -7.35 -1.03 -2.94
N TYR A 45 -6.30 -1.83 -3.01
CA TYR A 45 -5.08 -1.42 -3.69
C TYR A 45 -4.83 -2.24 -4.95
N VAL A 46 -4.40 -1.58 -6.01
CA VAL A 46 -3.85 -2.20 -7.21
C VAL A 46 -2.35 -1.99 -7.21
N HIS A 47 -1.59 -3.08 -7.10
CA HIS A 47 -0.13 -3.04 -7.16
C HIS A 47 0.34 -3.61 -8.51
N THR A 48 0.89 -2.76 -9.37
CA THR A 48 1.14 -3.08 -10.79
C THR A 48 2.49 -2.59 -11.28
N ASN A 49 3.02 -3.24 -12.32
CA ASN A 49 4.23 -2.82 -13.02
C ASN A 49 3.86 -2.04 -14.29
N GLU A 50 3.92 -0.72 -14.24
CA GLU A 50 3.70 0.15 -15.39
C GLU A 50 5.02 0.48 -16.06
N SER A 51 5.26 -0.13 -17.23
CA SER A 51 6.42 0.15 -18.09
C SER A 51 7.79 0.00 -17.40
N GLY A 52 7.92 -0.93 -16.46
CA GLY A 52 9.15 -1.21 -15.72
C GLY A 52 9.17 -0.63 -14.31
N THR A 53 8.22 0.25 -13.97
CA THR A 53 8.11 0.87 -12.64
C THR A 53 6.93 0.26 -11.88
N TRP A 54 7.17 -0.11 -10.63
CA TRP A 54 6.09 -0.58 -9.75
C TRP A 54 5.38 0.63 -9.13
N VAL A 55 4.05 0.56 -9.08
CA VAL A 55 3.19 1.56 -8.44
C VAL A 55 2.04 0.90 -7.69
N VAL A 56 1.48 1.62 -6.72
CA VAL A 56 0.20 1.33 -6.08
C VAL A 56 -0.81 2.38 -6.50
N LYS A 57 -2.03 1.94 -6.79
CA LYS A 57 -3.21 2.79 -7.04
C LYS A 57 -4.34 2.36 -6.11
N ILE A 58 -5.30 3.26 -5.87
CA ILE A 58 -6.57 2.87 -5.26
C ILE A 58 -7.44 2.23 -6.35
N LEU A 59 -8.12 1.13 -6.02
CA LEU A 59 -8.97 0.41 -6.96
C LEU A 59 -10.15 1.28 -7.39
N GLY A 60 -10.23 1.55 -8.69
CA GLY A 60 -11.24 2.46 -9.25
C GLY A 60 -10.72 3.88 -9.49
N GLU A 61 -9.47 4.16 -9.10
CA GLU A 61 -8.77 5.39 -9.40
C GLU A 61 -7.61 5.14 -10.38
N ASP A 62 -7.38 6.10 -11.28
CA ASP A 62 -6.34 5.99 -12.30
C ASP A 62 -4.99 6.56 -11.84
N ASP A 63 -5.03 7.46 -10.85
CA ASP A 63 -3.87 8.16 -10.32
C ASP A 63 -2.95 7.22 -9.53
N VAL A 64 -1.64 7.50 -9.61
CA VAL A 64 -0.65 6.79 -8.80
C VAL A 64 -0.80 7.25 -7.35
N TYR A 65 -1.13 6.30 -6.48
CA TYR A 65 -1.23 6.54 -5.05
C TYR A 65 0.15 6.49 -4.38
N LEU A 66 0.96 5.48 -4.67
CA LEU A 66 2.34 5.36 -4.19
C LEU A 66 3.29 4.88 -5.28
N GLU A 67 4.44 5.53 -5.40
CA GLU A 67 5.56 5.02 -6.19
C GLU A 67 6.35 3.97 -5.40
N CYS A 68 6.93 2.99 -6.10
CA CYS A 68 7.65 1.91 -5.47
C CYS A 68 9.17 2.03 -5.60
N GLU A 69 9.86 1.91 -4.46
CA GLU A 69 11.32 1.75 -4.40
C GLU A 69 11.75 0.37 -4.90
N SER A 70 10.87 -0.64 -4.79
CA SER A 70 11.09 -2.00 -5.26
C SER A 70 9.77 -2.72 -5.57
N LYS A 71 9.83 -3.90 -6.21
CA LYS A 71 8.65 -4.74 -6.54
C LYS A 71 7.77 -5.11 -5.33
N GLY A 72 8.27 -4.97 -4.10
CA GLY A 72 7.55 -5.36 -2.89
C GLY A 72 7.30 -4.22 -1.91
N ARG A 73 7.75 -3.00 -2.21
CA ARG A 73 7.71 -1.88 -1.25
C ARG A 73 7.49 -0.54 -1.97
N CYS A 74 6.44 0.15 -1.55
CA CYS A 74 6.00 1.42 -2.11
C CYS A 74 5.71 2.45 -1.04
N GLY A 75 5.94 3.72 -1.36
CA GLY A 75 5.94 4.80 -0.40
C GLY A 75 7.25 4.88 0.40
N ASN A 76 7.61 6.10 0.79
CA ASN A 76 8.85 6.43 1.48
C ASN A 76 8.62 7.17 2.82
N ASP A 77 7.39 7.54 3.14
CA ASP A 77 7.01 8.24 4.36
C ASP A 77 5.66 7.71 4.87
N LEU A 78 5.55 7.57 6.20
CA LEU A 78 4.32 7.17 6.88
C LEU A 78 3.20 8.20 6.76
N ALA A 79 3.50 9.47 6.46
CA ALA A 79 2.47 10.47 6.22
C ALA A 79 1.58 10.15 5.01
N PHE A 80 2.17 9.54 3.97
CA PHE A 80 1.47 9.08 2.77
C PHE A 80 1.26 7.56 2.77
N GLY A 81 1.97 6.87 3.65
CA GLY A 81 1.87 5.44 3.89
C GLY A 81 2.93 4.63 3.17
N ILE A 82 3.17 3.42 3.68
CA ILE A 82 4.11 2.45 3.17
C ILE A 82 3.33 1.18 2.87
N PHE A 83 3.32 0.80 1.60
CA PHE A 83 2.71 -0.44 1.12
C PHE A 83 3.79 -1.49 0.92
N GLU A 84 3.60 -2.67 1.49
CA GLU A 84 4.52 -3.80 1.32
C GLU A 84 3.77 -5.06 0.93
N ARG A 85 4.13 -5.65 -0.22
CA ARG A 85 3.59 -6.93 -0.69
C ARG A 85 4.65 -8.01 -0.59
N THR A 86 4.34 -9.03 0.18
CA THR A 86 5.20 -10.20 0.40
C THR A 86 5.07 -11.20 -0.76
N GLY A 87 6.11 -12.01 -0.96
CA GLY A 87 6.08 -13.12 -1.93
C GLY A 87 5.04 -14.20 -1.63
N ALA A 88 4.48 -14.22 -0.42
CA ALA A 88 3.45 -15.15 0.02
C ALA A 88 2.01 -14.73 -0.36
N GLY A 89 1.84 -13.64 -1.12
CA GLY A 89 0.53 -13.17 -1.54
C GLY A 89 -0.21 -12.35 -0.49
N TRP A 90 0.49 -11.85 0.53
CA TRP A 90 -0.08 -10.94 1.53
C TRP A 90 0.52 -9.54 1.37
N PHE A 91 -0.25 -8.52 1.70
CA PHE A 91 0.28 -7.18 1.88
C PHE A 91 0.08 -6.64 3.30
N GLN A 92 0.79 -5.55 3.56
CA GLN A 92 0.47 -4.63 4.61
C GLN A 92 0.56 -3.20 4.08
N TYR A 93 -0.29 -2.33 4.62
CA TYR A 93 -0.24 -0.90 4.39
C TYR A 93 -0.13 -0.21 5.75
N VAL A 94 0.89 0.62 5.94
CA VAL A 94 1.19 1.29 7.21
C VAL A 94 1.20 2.79 6.99
N PHE A 95 0.40 3.54 7.72
CA PHE A 95 0.38 4.99 7.66
C PHE A 95 0.24 5.60 9.05
N ALA A 96 0.57 6.87 9.18
CA ALA A 96 0.48 7.61 10.43
C ALA A 96 -0.48 8.80 10.30
N LEU A 97 -1.32 8.97 11.31
CA LEU A 97 -2.18 10.13 11.49
C LEU A 97 -1.67 10.96 12.68
N TYR A 98 -1.69 12.27 12.54
CA TYR A 98 -1.38 13.19 13.63
C TYR A 98 -2.59 14.07 13.94
N ASN A 99 -3.07 14.00 15.18
CA ASN A 99 -4.10 14.87 15.70
C ASN A 99 -3.44 16.04 16.47
N PRO A 100 -3.46 17.27 15.93
CA PRO A 100 -2.78 18.42 16.53
C PRO A 100 -3.44 18.90 17.83
N ASP A 101 -4.74 18.67 18.01
CA ASP A 101 -5.47 19.13 19.20
C ASP A 101 -5.13 18.30 20.44
N THR A 102 -4.82 17.02 20.24
CA THR A 102 -4.47 16.07 21.30
C THR A 102 -2.99 15.71 21.33
N LEU A 103 -2.20 16.21 20.37
CA LEU A 103 -0.80 15.84 20.13
C LEU A 103 -0.62 14.32 20.01
N GLN A 104 -1.64 13.64 19.51
CA GLN A 104 -1.68 12.19 19.35
C GLN A 104 -1.20 11.83 17.95
N THR A 105 -0.22 10.94 17.88
CA THR A 105 0.19 10.20 16.69
C THR A 105 -0.43 8.81 16.76
N ILE A 106 -1.09 8.41 15.68
CA ILE A 106 -1.69 7.08 15.51
C ILE A 106 -1.00 6.44 14.32
N VAL A 107 -0.30 5.33 14.53
CA VAL A 107 0.18 4.48 13.45
C VAL A 107 -0.87 3.41 13.23
N MET A 108 -1.35 3.31 12.00
CA MET A 108 -2.30 2.28 11.57
C MET A 108 -1.58 1.29 10.65
N VAL A 109 -1.90 0.02 10.81
CA VAL A 109 -1.51 -1.04 9.88
C VAL A 109 -2.75 -1.77 9.42
N GLU A 110 -2.85 -1.94 8.11
CA GLU A 110 -3.83 -2.80 7.46
C GLU A 110 -3.11 -3.99 6.84
N LYS A 111 -3.77 -5.14 6.82
CA LYS A 111 -3.25 -6.36 6.21
C LYS A 111 -4.36 -7.08 5.46
N GLY A 112 -3.96 -7.78 4.40
CA GLY A 112 -4.87 -8.64 3.66
C GLY A 112 -4.18 -9.38 2.52
N PRO A 113 -4.94 -10.20 1.77
CA PRO A 113 -4.41 -10.94 0.64
C PRO A 113 -4.26 -10.05 -0.60
N CYS A 114 -3.34 -10.46 -1.47
CA CYS A 114 -3.18 -9.96 -2.82
C CYS A 114 -3.35 -11.10 -3.83
N SER A 115 -4.24 -10.91 -4.79
CA SER A 115 -4.47 -11.85 -5.90
C SER A 115 -3.93 -11.29 -7.19
N LYS A 116 -3.26 -12.14 -7.98
CA LYS A 116 -2.78 -11.77 -9.32
C LYS A 116 -3.97 -11.70 -10.30
N LEU A 117 -3.97 -10.69 -11.17
CA LEU A 117 -4.88 -10.59 -12.32
C LEU A 117 -4.27 -11.20 -13.59
#